data_AF-A0ABD0L2Y5-F1
#
_entry.id   AF-A0ABD0L2Y5-F1
#
_cell.length_a   1.000
_cell.length_b   1.000
_cell.length_c   1.000
_cell.angle_alpha   90.00
_cell.angle_beta   90.00
_cell.angle_gamma   90.00
#
_symmetry.space_group_name_H-M   'P 1'
#
loop_
_entity.id
_entity.type
_entity.pdbx_description
1 polymer ?
#
loop_
_entity_poly.entity_id
_entity_poly.type
_entity_poly.pdbx_seq_one_letter_code
_entity_poly.pdbx_strand_id
1 'polypeptide(L)'
;VVKRSSEDKYITVEVAYFMDRHYVEKMAHNYPSITTAQQLVDLSILKWSGIAAVLSGAERAVGWNIAVKLVRVEIWWENPEWYSPMTSDTLGMRMRSVCKGTHHLDVDHIMISTSLGLNHDKLIGCPKNSMGFMGNDMFLFLPCYRDRLDTYLRGKSCLHTESYNTSSFGSSSLSEHGLTLPLFPGQQYSFDSQCQTFYGKEFHYVQISTSYFDCWKMVCVASDVTRINYGQMWHHKWLMGSPCGHEKRGECASLGNETSADVNKIRQLAVDGGWGSWSEFSPCHGNFGVTVRVSSRKCNNPTPKYGAFCEGLEYSAELCPSNTSHERLQDRDIVPRIAEQVCSAVRDRWPGSHYSGKGRMAYHTGDLYSCQVRCYYASGEVSTDRYMAPDATPCNDYLDRFDREELGITFRCVTGKCRAFGCDGRTVETGGEKERDACGVCGGDGTSCIHGNLGKPIPPHSKRVALIILPVGATDMYVALPWNGASRSFIGLRCEHTCGLMCQNGATLDPVTCTCTCNERQKGGTCACRKPFGGPDCSGCGGVCENAGTVDMHDCTCH
;
A
#
# COMPACT_ATOMS: atom_id res chain seq x y z
N VAL A 1 19.16 -1.82 46.71
CA VAL A 1 17.94 -2.63 46.52
C VAL A 1 16.75 -1.83 47.02
N VAL A 2 15.77 -1.52 46.17
CA VAL A 2 14.52 -0.85 46.55
C VAL A 2 13.46 -1.90 46.81
N LYS A 3 12.74 -1.85 47.92
CA LYS A 3 11.60 -2.73 48.21
C LYS A 3 10.33 -1.90 48.24
N ARG A 4 9.31 -2.36 47.52
CA ARG A 4 7.99 -1.72 47.43
C ARG A 4 6.94 -2.57 48.15
N SER A 5 5.85 -1.93 48.56
CA SER A 5 4.72 -2.66 49.15
C SER A 5 3.90 -3.30 48.04
N SER A 6 3.36 -4.49 48.29
CA SER A 6 2.40 -5.10 47.36
C SER A 6 1.09 -4.31 47.26
N GLU A 7 0.81 -3.43 48.22
CA GLU A 7 -0.32 -2.50 48.16
C GLU A 7 -0.12 -1.36 47.17
N ASP A 8 1.13 -1.05 46.78
CA ASP A 8 1.43 0.00 45.81
C ASP A 8 1.00 -0.42 44.38
N LYS A 9 0.65 -1.70 44.20
CA LYS A 9 0.32 -2.33 42.90
C LYS A 9 1.30 -2.01 41.79
N TYR A 10 2.56 -1.86 42.16
CA TYR A 10 3.67 -1.51 41.27
C TYR A 10 4.73 -2.60 41.36
N ILE A 11 5.06 -3.19 40.22
CA ILE A 11 6.12 -4.18 40.12
C ILE A 11 7.16 -3.80 39.07
N THR A 12 8.37 -4.30 39.25
CA THR A 12 9.42 -4.26 38.24
C THR A 12 9.86 -5.67 37.94
N VAL A 13 9.87 -6.01 36.65
CA VAL A 13 10.33 -7.29 36.13
C VAL A 13 11.74 -7.10 35.60
N GLU A 14 12.74 -7.63 36.31
CA GLU A 14 14.15 -7.55 35.92
C GLU A 14 14.53 -8.73 35.01
N VAL A 15 14.79 -8.48 33.73
CA VAL A 15 14.95 -9.53 32.72
C VAL A 15 16.40 -9.70 32.26
N ALA A 16 16.84 -10.95 32.13
CA ALA A 16 17.97 -11.34 31.30
C ALA A 16 17.50 -11.85 29.94
N TYR A 17 18.12 -11.36 28.87
CA TYR A 17 17.86 -11.79 27.51
C TYR A 17 19.10 -12.46 26.89
N PHE A 18 18.94 -13.71 26.47
CA PHE A 18 20.00 -14.53 25.87
C PHE A 18 19.67 -14.80 24.40
N MET A 19 20.61 -14.52 23.52
CA MET A 19 20.53 -14.81 22.09
C MET A 19 21.43 -16.00 21.78
N ASP A 20 20.83 -17.16 21.48
CA ASP A 20 21.59 -18.37 21.18
C ASP A 20 22.25 -18.30 19.79
N ARG A 21 23.23 -19.18 19.57
CA ARG A 21 23.97 -19.23 18.31
C ARG A 21 23.06 -19.41 17.10
N HIS A 22 22.04 -20.26 17.22
CA HIS A 22 21.13 -20.55 16.12
C HIS A 22 20.33 -19.30 15.72
N TYR A 23 19.85 -18.52 16.70
CA TYR A 23 19.18 -17.25 16.45
C TYR A 23 20.13 -16.26 15.78
N VAL A 24 21.36 -16.13 16.26
CA VAL A 24 22.36 -15.21 15.70
C VAL A 24 22.67 -15.56 14.23
N GLU A 25 22.91 -16.83 13.93
CA GLU A 25 23.15 -17.31 12.56
C GLU A 25 21.94 -17.05 11.64
N LYS A 26 20.73 -17.30 12.15
CA LYS A 26 19.49 -17.05 11.40
C LYS A 26 19.28 -15.56 11.13
N MET A 27 19.60 -14.70 12.10
CA MET A 27 19.51 -13.24 11.94
C MET A 27 20.53 -12.75 10.90
N ALA A 28 21.77 -13.23 10.95
CA ALA A 28 22.79 -12.90 9.95
C ALA A 28 22.39 -13.34 8.54
N HIS A 29 21.77 -14.52 8.41
CA HIS A 29 21.31 -15.04 7.12
C HIS A 29 20.12 -14.24 6.56
N ASN A 30 19.10 -13.98 7.38
CA ASN A 30 17.87 -13.33 6.93
C ASN A 30 18.01 -11.81 6.81
N TYR A 31 18.93 -11.20 7.57
CA TYR A 31 19.10 -9.74 7.62
C TYR A 31 20.58 -9.37 7.44
N PRO A 32 21.11 -9.41 6.20
CA PRO A 32 22.53 -9.14 5.92
C PRO A 32 23.00 -7.73 6.33
N SER A 33 22.08 -6.81 6.62
CA SER A 33 22.39 -5.46 7.16
C SER A 33 22.81 -5.46 8.63
N ILE A 34 22.53 -6.54 9.37
CA ILE A 34 22.94 -6.69 10.75
C ILE A 34 24.33 -7.34 10.73
N THR A 35 25.37 -6.50 10.82
CA THR A 35 26.77 -6.92 10.73
C THR A 35 27.52 -6.77 12.05
N THR A 36 26.90 -6.17 13.07
CA THR A 36 27.53 -5.90 14.37
C THR A 36 26.72 -6.44 15.53
N ALA A 37 27.41 -6.77 16.63
CA ALA A 37 26.79 -7.15 17.90
C ALA A 37 25.84 -6.05 18.42
N GLN A 38 26.22 -4.77 18.23
CA GLN A 38 25.43 -3.63 18.66
C GLN A 38 24.07 -3.59 17.94
N GLN A 39 24.02 -3.84 16.64
CA GLN A 39 22.74 -3.88 15.90
C GLN A 39 21.81 -5.00 16.38
N LEU A 40 22.36 -6.16 16.80
CA LEU A 40 21.56 -7.23 17.41
C LEU A 40 21.02 -6.81 18.78
N VAL A 41 21.84 -6.13 19.58
CA VAL A 41 21.42 -5.54 20.85
C VAL A 41 20.31 -4.51 20.62
N ASP A 42 20.50 -3.56 19.69
CA ASP A 42 19.52 -2.53 19.36
C ASP A 42 18.17 -3.13 18.95
N LEU A 43 18.17 -4.15 18.08
CA LEU A 43 16.94 -4.86 17.70
C LEU A 43 16.24 -5.50 18.91
N SER A 44 17.03 -6.02 19.85
CA SER A 44 16.52 -6.64 21.07
C SER A 44 15.90 -5.62 22.01
N ILE A 45 16.52 -4.45 22.12
CA ILE A 45 15.98 -3.30 22.84
C ILE A 45 14.61 -2.92 22.29
N LEU A 46 14.46 -2.85 20.96
CA LEU A 46 13.17 -2.53 20.33
C LEU A 46 12.09 -3.55 20.66
N LYS A 47 12.43 -4.85 20.60
CA LYS A 47 11.51 -5.93 20.96
C LYS A 47 11.05 -5.80 22.41
N TRP A 48 11.99 -5.59 23.34
CA TRP A 48 11.69 -5.41 24.75
C TRP A 48 10.93 -4.12 25.03
N SER A 49 11.17 -3.08 24.23
CA SER A 49 10.42 -1.84 24.30
C SER A 49 8.96 -2.01 23.94
N GLY A 50 8.66 -2.78 22.88
CA GLY A 50 7.28 -3.16 22.55
C GLY A 50 6.61 -3.96 23.68
N ILE A 51 7.35 -4.84 24.36
CA ILE A 51 6.83 -5.57 25.52
C ILE A 51 6.54 -4.63 26.70
N ALA A 52 7.47 -3.74 27.05
CA ALA A 52 7.30 -2.77 28.13
C ALA A 52 6.08 -1.86 27.89
N ALA A 53 5.92 -1.44 26.64
CA ALA A 53 4.75 -0.74 26.14
C ALA A 53 3.43 -1.48 26.42
N VAL A 54 3.34 -2.76 26.06
CA VAL A 54 2.15 -3.57 26.31
C VAL A 54 1.86 -3.72 27.81
N LEU A 55 2.89 -3.95 28.61
CA LEU A 55 2.77 -4.11 30.06
C LEU A 55 2.38 -2.82 30.77
N SER A 56 2.80 -1.65 30.27
CA SER A 56 2.32 -0.35 30.76
C SER A 56 0.80 -0.19 30.60
N GLY A 57 0.20 -0.87 29.62
CA GLY A 57 -1.25 -0.90 29.43
C GLY A 57 -2.03 -1.65 30.51
N ALA A 58 -1.37 -2.45 31.36
CA ALA A 58 -2.00 -3.24 32.41
C ALA A 58 -2.70 -2.36 33.46
N GLU A 59 -2.17 -1.18 33.79
CA GLU A 59 -2.69 -0.34 34.86
C GLU A 59 -4.18 -0.02 34.68
N ARG A 60 -4.58 0.32 33.45
CA ARG A 60 -5.99 0.64 33.15
C ARG A 60 -6.91 -0.57 33.20
N ALA A 61 -6.48 -1.68 32.62
CA ALA A 61 -7.33 -2.86 32.51
C ALA A 61 -7.44 -3.61 33.85
N VAL A 62 -6.33 -3.72 34.57
CA VAL A 62 -6.18 -4.62 35.72
C VAL A 62 -5.71 -3.93 37.00
N GLY A 63 -5.40 -2.63 36.97
CA GLY A 63 -5.05 -1.87 38.17
C GLY A 63 -3.62 -2.11 38.67
N TRP A 64 -2.73 -2.65 37.84
CA TRP A 64 -1.32 -2.92 38.18
C TRP A 64 -0.38 -2.17 37.25
N ASN A 65 0.57 -1.43 37.82
CA ASN A 65 1.67 -0.84 37.07
C ASN A 65 2.81 -1.86 36.96
N ILE A 66 3.07 -2.32 35.73
CA ILE A 66 4.05 -3.36 35.44
C ILE A 66 5.18 -2.76 34.61
N ALA A 67 6.33 -2.53 35.25
CA ALA A 67 7.54 -2.09 34.58
C ALA A 67 8.41 -3.30 34.18
N VAL A 68 9.15 -3.18 33.08
CA VAL A 68 10.19 -4.14 32.67
C VAL A 68 11.52 -3.42 32.59
N LYS A 69 12.56 -4.06 33.11
CA LYS A 69 13.92 -3.56 33.10
C LYS A 69 14.83 -4.66 32.57
N LEU A 70 15.52 -4.37 31.47
CA LEU A 70 16.50 -5.30 30.92
C LEU A 70 17.81 -5.14 31.71
N VAL A 71 18.13 -6.11 32.57
CA VAL A 71 19.31 -6.07 33.45
C VAL A 71 20.51 -6.82 32.88
N ARG A 72 20.28 -7.71 31.90
CA ARG A 72 21.35 -8.44 31.21
C ARG A 72 20.96 -8.75 29.77
N VAL A 73 21.89 -8.53 28.84
CA VAL A 73 21.79 -8.98 27.44
C VAL A 73 23.06 -9.74 27.10
N GLU A 74 22.91 -10.95 26.60
CA GLU A 74 24.04 -11.81 26.28
C GLU A 74 23.86 -12.45 24.91
N ILE A 75 24.91 -12.40 24.09
CA ILE A 75 24.94 -13.00 22.76
C ILE A 75 25.89 -14.19 22.82
N TRP A 76 25.35 -15.38 22.56
CA TRP A 76 26.10 -16.62 22.51
C TRP A 76 26.55 -16.90 21.08
N TRP A 77 27.72 -16.38 20.72
CA TRP A 77 28.40 -16.75 19.48
C TRP A 77 28.73 -18.25 19.45
N GLU A 78 29.00 -18.80 20.62
CA GLU A 78 29.03 -20.23 20.90
C GLU A 78 28.07 -20.53 22.06
N ASN A 79 27.29 -21.59 21.93
CA ASN A 79 26.35 -21.96 22.98
C ASN A 79 27.10 -22.51 24.20
N PRO A 80 26.67 -22.16 25.43
CA PRO A 80 27.19 -22.77 26.64
C PRO A 80 27.08 -24.30 26.59
N GLU A 81 28.03 -25.02 27.21
CA GLU A 81 28.04 -26.49 27.23
C GLU A 81 26.74 -27.10 27.79
N TRP A 82 26.07 -26.39 28.70
CA TRP A 82 24.80 -26.80 29.31
C TRP A 82 23.56 -26.51 28.43
N TYR A 83 23.72 -25.79 27.32
CA TYR A 83 22.65 -25.37 26.41
C TYR A 83 22.77 -26.04 25.02
N SER A 84 21.83 -26.92 24.70
CA SER A 84 21.74 -27.56 23.38
C SER A 84 20.50 -27.08 22.60
N PRO A 85 20.68 -26.49 21.40
CA PRO A 85 19.56 -26.00 20.59
C PRO A 85 18.87 -27.08 19.75
N MET A 86 19.53 -28.23 19.48
CA MET A 86 19.21 -29.04 18.28
C MET A 86 19.09 -30.57 18.43
N THR A 87 19.18 -31.17 19.60
CA THR A 87 19.07 -32.65 19.71
C THR A 87 17.75 -33.07 20.34
N SER A 88 16.80 -33.57 19.53
CA SER A 88 15.55 -34.31 19.89
C SER A 88 14.62 -33.77 20.99
N ASP A 89 14.88 -32.58 21.53
CA ASP A 89 14.31 -32.15 22.79
C ASP A 89 13.08 -31.24 22.61
N THR A 90 11.97 -31.68 23.20
CA THR A 90 10.72 -30.91 23.33
C THR A 90 10.99 -29.51 23.90
N LEU A 91 10.13 -28.53 23.62
CA LEU A 91 10.25 -27.16 24.17
C LEU A 91 10.49 -27.14 25.70
N GLY A 92 9.89 -28.09 26.43
CA GLY A 92 10.06 -28.21 27.87
C GLY A 92 11.48 -28.61 28.32
N MET A 93 12.21 -29.40 27.54
CA MET A 93 13.59 -29.78 27.84
C MET A 93 14.55 -28.59 27.64
N ARG A 94 14.37 -27.82 26.57
CA ARG A 94 15.10 -26.56 26.36
C ARG A 94 14.85 -25.58 27.50
N MET A 95 13.60 -25.43 27.91
CA MET A 95 13.24 -24.58 29.03
C MET A 95 13.88 -25.04 30.34
N ARG A 96 13.91 -26.35 30.60
CA ARG A 96 14.59 -26.94 31.77
C ARG A 96 16.09 -26.68 31.76
N SER A 97 16.75 -26.81 30.60
CA SER A 97 18.18 -26.52 30.45
C SER A 97 18.47 -25.06 30.78
N VAL A 98 17.70 -24.12 30.22
CA VAL A 98 17.82 -22.69 30.55
C VAL A 98 17.63 -22.45 32.04
N CYS A 99 16.52 -22.92 32.64
CA CYS A 99 16.27 -22.75 34.07
C CYS A 99 17.42 -23.29 34.94
N LYS A 100 18.00 -24.45 34.60
CA LYS A 100 19.16 -25.00 35.32
C LYS A 100 20.43 -24.18 35.08
N GLY A 101 20.67 -23.72 33.86
CA GLY A 101 21.86 -22.95 33.52
C GLY A 101 21.87 -21.56 34.16
N THR A 102 20.71 -20.95 34.39
CA THR A 102 20.60 -19.56 34.82
C THR A 102 20.03 -19.35 36.23
N HIS A 103 19.74 -20.42 36.99
CA HIS A 103 19.17 -20.32 38.35
C HIS A 103 20.01 -19.51 39.36
N HIS A 104 21.30 -19.31 39.08
CA HIS A 104 22.25 -18.59 39.91
C HIS A 104 22.29 -17.09 39.62
N LEU A 105 21.59 -16.62 38.59
CA LEU A 105 21.55 -15.23 38.19
C LEU A 105 20.52 -14.45 39.02
N ASP A 106 20.86 -13.23 39.42
CA ASP A 106 19.97 -12.30 40.13
C ASP A 106 19.04 -11.59 39.13
N VAL A 107 18.14 -12.36 38.51
CA VAL A 107 17.16 -11.90 37.51
C VAL A 107 15.82 -12.59 37.70
N ASP A 108 14.73 -11.92 37.34
CA ASP A 108 13.41 -12.52 37.35
C ASP A 108 13.24 -13.48 36.16
N HIS A 109 13.00 -14.76 36.45
CA HIS A 109 12.70 -15.77 35.43
C HIS A 109 11.24 -15.64 34.96
N ILE A 110 11.00 -14.83 33.92
CA ILE A 110 9.63 -14.59 33.44
C ILE A 110 9.46 -15.02 31.98
N MET A 111 8.64 -16.06 31.77
CA MET A 111 7.85 -16.19 30.55
C MET A 111 6.64 -15.28 30.68
N ILE A 112 6.66 -14.09 30.08
CA ILE A 112 5.74 -12.98 30.41
C ILE A 112 4.25 -13.37 30.37
N SER A 113 3.85 -14.29 29.49
CA SER A 113 2.47 -14.75 29.44
C SER A 113 2.11 -15.66 30.63
N THR A 114 2.84 -16.75 30.87
CA THR A 114 2.51 -17.75 31.89
C THR A 114 3.07 -17.43 33.28
N SER A 115 4.22 -16.77 33.36
CA SER A 115 4.89 -16.37 34.60
C SER A 115 4.28 -15.14 35.27
N LEU A 116 3.38 -14.40 34.61
CA LEU A 116 2.50 -13.43 35.29
C LEU A 116 1.24 -14.10 35.88
N GLY A 117 1.16 -15.44 35.84
CA GLY A 117 0.03 -16.19 36.38
C GLY A 117 -1.22 -16.22 35.48
N LEU A 118 -1.10 -15.72 34.25
CA LEU A 118 -2.17 -15.72 33.27
C LEU A 118 -2.19 -17.03 32.47
N ASN A 119 -3.40 -17.55 32.26
CA ASN A 119 -3.69 -18.58 31.26
C ASN A 119 -4.24 -17.93 29.97
N HIS A 120 -4.44 -18.73 28.92
CA HIS A 120 -5.16 -18.27 27.72
C HIS A 120 -6.55 -17.70 28.07
N ASP A 121 -7.00 -16.69 27.32
CA ASP A 121 -8.25 -15.94 27.56
C ASP A 121 -9.45 -16.83 27.86
N LYS A 122 -9.62 -17.90 27.06
CA LYS A 122 -10.72 -18.86 27.17
C LYS A 122 -10.71 -19.62 28.50
N LEU A 123 -9.54 -19.82 29.11
CA LEU A 123 -9.35 -20.54 30.37
C LEU A 123 -9.52 -19.64 31.59
N ILE A 124 -9.46 -18.31 31.43
CA ILE A 124 -9.73 -17.35 32.53
C ILE A 124 -11.20 -16.89 32.51
N GLY A 125 -12.01 -17.36 31.55
CA GLY A 125 -13.42 -16.98 31.45
C GLY A 125 -13.64 -15.61 30.80
N CYS A 126 -12.66 -15.10 30.05
CA CYS A 126 -12.85 -13.91 29.24
C CYS A 126 -13.91 -14.19 28.14
N PRO A 127 -14.71 -13.19 27.72
CA PRO A 127 -15.77 -13.40 26.73
C PRO A 127 -15.25 -14.06 25.44
N LYS A 128 -16.03 -14.96 24.82
CA LYS A 128 -15.59 -15.83 23.72
C LYS A 128 -15.05 -15.10 22.48
N ASN A 129 -15.40 -13.82 22.30
CA ASN A 129 -14.96 -12.98 21.18
C ASN A 129 -13.88 -11.94 21.57
N SER A 130 -13.41 -11.97 22.82
CA SER A 130 -12.31 -11.11 23.27
C SER A 130 -10.99 -11.69 22.79
N MET A 131 -10.16 -10.89 22.13
CA MET A 131 -8.77 -11.23 21.83
C MET A 131 -7.89 -10.42 22.77
N GLY A 132 -7.52 -10.93 23.93
CA GLY A 132 -6.66 -10.19 24.86
C GLY A 132 -5.17 -10.47 24.63
N PHE A 133 -4.34 -9.94 25.52
CA PHE A 133 -2.91 -10.21 25.62
C PHE A 133 -2.55 -11.71 25.61
N MET A 134 -3.43 -12.57 26.14
CA MET A 134 -3.26 -14.03 26.18
C MET A 134 -4.01 -14.78 25.07
N GLY A 135 -4.58 -14.04 24.12
CA GLY A 135 -5.17 -14.50 22.86
C GLY A 135 -4.17 -14.43 21.70
N ASN A 136 -4.63 -14.69 20.48
CA ASN A 136 -3.72 -14.92 19.35
C ASN A 136 -3.23 -13.69 18.59
N ASP A 137 -3.69 -12.46 18.87
CA ASP A 137 -3.38 -11.34 17.98
C ASP A 137 -3.45 -9.94 18.60
N MET A 138 -3.69 -9.77 19.91
CA MET A 138 -3.93 -8.44 20.50
C MET A 138 -2.95 -8.09 21.63
N PHE A 139 -2.61 -6.81 21.71
CA PHE A 139 -1.62 -6.26 22.65
C PHE A 139 -2.27 -5.61 23.89
N LEU A 140 -3.46 -6.08 24.29
CA LEU A 140 -4.30 -5.39 25.26
C LEU A 140 -4.62 -6.27 26.46
N PHE A 141 -4.40 -5.73 27.66
CA PHE A 141 -4.92 -6.35 28.86
C PHE A 141 -6.45 -6.25 28.88
N LEU A 142 -7.11 -7.36 29.21
CA LEU A 142 -8.55 -7.40 29.38
C LEU A 142 -8.91 -7.25 30.86
N PRO A 143 -10.05 -6.62 31.19
CA PRO A 143 -10.52 -6.52 32.58
C PRO A 143 -10.66 -7.87 33.29
N CYS A 144 -10.98 -8.94 32.56
CA CYS A 144 -11.07 -10.31 33.10
C CYS A 144 -9.76 -10.85 33.70
N TYR A 145 -8.61 -10.20 33.43
CA TYR A 145 -7.33 -10.59 34.02
C TYR A 145 -7.13 -10.07 35.45
N ARG A 146 -7.92 -9.08 35.89
CA ARG A 146 -7.70 -8.28 37.09
C ARG A 146 -7.52 -9.11 38.36
N ASP A 147 -8.52 -9.89 38.74
CA ASP A 147 -8.52 -10.60 40.01
C ASP A 147 -7.41 -11.66 40.08
N ARG A 148 -7.12 -12.28 38.93
CA ARG A 148 -6.09 -13.30 38.81
C ARG A 148 -4.68 -12.71 38.91
N LEU A 149 -4.43 -11.60 38.22
CA LEU A 149 -3.16 -10.87 38.35
C LEU A 149 -2.97 -10.31 39.74
N ASP A 150 -4.01 -9.74 40.35
CA ASP A 150 -3.93 -9.18 41.70
C ASP A 150 -3.53 -10.24 42.73
N THR A 151 -4.19 -11.40 42.68
CA THR A 151 -3.86 -12.54 43.55
C THR A 151 -2.43 -13.04 43.32
N TYR A 152 -2.02 -13.15 42.05
CA TYR A 152 -0.71 -13.68 41.70
C TYR A 152 0.43 -12.73 42.09
N LEU A 153 0.34 -11.45 41.70
CA LEU A 153 1.42 -10.47 41.87
C LEU A 153 1.67 -10.09 43.33
N ARG A 154 0.63 -10.05 44.17
CA ARG A 154 0.80 -9.85 45.62
C ARG A 154 1.64 -10.95 46.28
N GLY A 155 1.58 -12.17 45.75
CA GLY A 155 2.33 -13.32 46.25
C GLY A 155 3.78 -13.43 45.76
N LYS A 156 4.26 -12.52 44.90
CA LYS A 156 5.59 -12.60 44.27
C LYS A 156 6.53 -11.53 44.79
N SER A 157 7.16 -11.80 45.93
CA SER A 157 8.07 -10.86 46.60
C SER A 157 9.25 -10.37 45.75
N CYS A 158 9.77 -11.19 44.82
CA CYS A 158 10.88 -10.80 43.94
C CYS A 158 10.51 -9.60 43.06
N LEU A 159 9.28 -9.53 42.55
CA LEU A 159 8.81 -8.45 41.65
C LEU A 159 8.60 -7.10 42.34
N HIS A 160 8.56 -7.10 43.68
CA HIS A 160 8.48 -5.90 44.51
C HIS A 160 9.85 -5.40 44.95
N THR A 161 10.92 -6.10 44.52
CA THR A 161 12.29 -5.81 44.90
C THR A 161 13.08 -5.44 43.65
N GLU A 162 13.79 -4.32 43.68
CA GLU A 162 14.58 -3.85 42.54
C GLU A 162 16.06 -3.79 42.91
N SER A 163 16.91 -4.51 42.18
CA SER A 163 18.36 -4.49 42.37
C SER A 163 18.97 -3.21 41.76
N TYR A 164 19.81 -2.53 42.55
CA TYR A 164 20.54 -1.33 42.16
C TYR A 164 22.01 -1.72 41.96
N ASN A 165 22.31 -2.49 40.93
CA ASN A 165 23.69 -2.92 40.67
C ASN A 165 24.17 -2.35 39.34
N THR A 166 24.98 -1.28 39.42
CA THR A 166 25.67 -0.61 38.31
C THR A 166 27.06 -1.18 38.04
N SER A 167 27.51 -2.18 38.79
CA SER A 167 28.83 -2.79 38.60
C SER A 167 28.74 -4.07 37.79
N SER A 168 29.19 -3.97 36.52
CA SER A 168 29.78 -5.00 35.64
C SER A 168 29.10 -5.20 34.28
N PHE A 169 29.28 -4.25 33.35
CA PHE A 169 29.23 -4.58 31.92
C PHE A 169 30.46 -4.02 31.21
N GLY A 170 31.28 -4.94 30.68
CA GLY A 170 32.49 -4.63 29.93
C GLY A 170 32.19 -3.87 28.65
N SER A 171 32.93 -2.77 28.48
CA SER A 171 33.22 -2.04 27.24
C SER A 171 32.14 -2.02 26.15
N SER A 172 31.09 -1.24 26.37
CA SER A 172 30.61 -0.22 25.40
C SER A 172 29.50 0.58 26.08
N SER A 173 29.87 1.77 26.56
CA SER A 173 29.01 2.90 26.94
C SER A 173 27.48 2.64 26.91
N LEU A 174 26.94 2.08 27.98
CA LEU A 174 25.50 2.03 28.26
C LEU A 174 25.32 2.63 29.67
N SER A 175 24.63 3.76 29.74
CA SER A 175 24.55 4.68 30.89
C SER A 175 24.13 4.02 32.21
N GLU A 176 24.57 4.61 33.33
CA GLU A 176 24.40 4.23 34.75
C GLU A 176 22.96 3.99 35.25
N HIS A 177 21.95 4.08 34.40
CA HIS A 177 20.56 3.74 34.70
C HIS A 177 20.18 2.71 33.65
N GLY A 178 19.92 1.46 34.06
CA GLY A 178 19.67 0.33 33.15
C GLY A 178 18.81 0.70 31.94
N LEU A 179 19.02 0.02 30.81
CA LEU A 179 18.48 0.40 29.51
C LEU A 179 17.03 0.92 29.59
N THR A 180 16.87 2.23 29.42
CA THR A 180 15.56 2.85 29.34
C THR A 180 14.96 2.47 28.00
N LEU A 181 13.98 1.57 28.02
CA LEU A 181 13.31 1.07 26.83
C LEU A 181 12.41 2.17 26.24
N PRO A 182 12.60 2.59 24.97
CA PRO A 182 11.72 3.57 24.34
C PRO A 182 10.29 3.04 24.21
N LEU A 183 9.34 3.55 25.00
CA LEU A 183 7.93 3.11 25.02
C LEU A 183 7.21 3.15 23.65
N PHE A 184 7.76 3.84 22.64
CA PHE A 184 7.13 4.03 21.32
C PHE A 184 8.12 3.77 20.18
N PRO A 185 8.45 2.49 19.89
CA PRO A 185 9.44 2.15 18.85
C PRO A 185 9.03 2.66 17.45
N GLY A 186 7.74 2.75 17.14
CA GLY A 186 7.25 3.26 15.86
C GLY A 186 7.55 4.75 15.59
N GLN A 187 8.00 5.50 16.60
CA GLN A 187 8.48 6.88 16.44
C GLN A 187 9.92 6.96 15.93
N GLN A 188 10.67 5.85 15.96
CA GLN A 188 12.06 5.79 15.50
C GLN A 188 12.20 5.23 14.08
N TYR A 189 11.18 4.49 13.59
CA TYR A 189 11.23 3.81 12.30
C TYR A 189 10.11 4.31 11.39
N SER A 190 10.47 4.80 10.20
CA SER A 190 9.50 5.08 9.15
C SER A 190 8.78 3.80 8.72
N PHE A 191 7.63 3.92 8.06
CA PHE A 191 6.88 2.75 7.57
C PHE A 191 7.70 1.90 6.60
N ASP A 192 8.49 2.54 5.72
CA ASP A 192 9.46 1.85 4.87
C ASP A 192 10.48 1.05 5.69
N SER A 193 11.07 1.65 6.72
CA SER A 193 12.02 0.94 7.57
C SER A 193 11.37 -0.23 8.32
N GLN A 194 10.11 -0.10 8.71
CA GLN A 194 9.34 -1.20 9.29
C GLN A 194 9.13 -2.32 8.25
N CYS A 195 8.67 -2.00 7.04
CA CYS A 195 8.52 -2.98 5.95
C CYS A 195 9.84 -3.69 5.61
N GLN A 196 10.93 -2.94 5.55
CA GLN A 196 12.26 -3.47 5.27
C GLN A 196 12.75 -4.42 6.37
N THR A 197 12.43 -4.09 7.62
CA THR A 197 12.78 -4.89 8.80
C THR A 197 11.97 -6.18 8.86
N PHE A 198 10.69 -6.17 8.47
CA PHE A 198 9.84 -7.35 8.53
C PHE A 198 10.00 -8.29 7.34
N TYR A 199 10.22 -7.74 6.15
CA TYR A 199 10.11 -8.50 4.90
C TYR A 199 11.37 -8.47 4.02
N GLY A 200 12.29 -7.54 4.26
CA GLY A 200 13.54 -7.40 3.47
C GLY A 200 13.66 -6.04 2.78
N LYS A 201 14.88 -5.65 2.40
CA LYS A 201 15.20 -4.31 1.87
C LYS A 201 14.43 -3.92 0.61
N GLU A 202 13.94 -4.89 -0.15
CA GLU A 202 13.14 -4.69 -1.35
C GLU A 202 11.71 -4.26 -1.06
N PHE A 203 11.26 -4.38 0.18
CA PHE A 203 9.93 -3.97 0.61
C PHE A 203 9.88 -2.51 0.99
N HIS A 204 8.80 -1.85 0.59
CA HIS A 204 8.48 -0.48 0.96
C HIS A 204 7.01 -0.41 1.35
N TYR A 205 6.68 0.58 2.15
CA TYR A 205 5.33 0.86 2.57
C TYR A 205 4.54 1.47 1.42
N VAL A 206 3.33 0.96 1.23
CA VAL A 206 2.35 1.59 0.33
C VAL A 206 1.09 1.88 1.11
N GLN A 207 0.67 3.14 1.09
CA GLN A 207 -0.60 3.55 1.69
C GLN A 207 -1.77 3.13 0.77
N ILE A 208 -2.42 2.01 1.07
CA ILE A 208 -3.54 1.44 0.30
C ILE A 208 -4.91 1.64 1.00
N SER A 209 -4.93 2.25 2.19
CA SER A 209 -6.17 2.56 2.92
C SER A 209 -6.39 4.07 3.03
N THR A 210 -7.60 4.52 2.67
CA THR A 210 -8.13 5.86 3.02
C THR A 210 -8.82 5.87 4.37
N SER A 211 -9.02 4.72 5.02
CA SER A 211 -9.43 4.69 6.41
C SER A 211 -8.23 5.13 7.25
N TYR A 212 -8.08 6.46 7.36
CA TYR A 212 -7.09 7.13 8.20
C TYR A 212 -7.19 6.73 9.68
N PHE A 213 -8.28 6.06 10.06
CA PHE A 213 -8.63 5.64 11.42
C PHE A 213 -7.93 4.34 11.88
N ASP A 214 -7.20 3.69 10.98
CA ASP A 214 -6.92 2.26 11.11
C ASP A 214 -5.44 1.93 11.38
N CYS A 215 -5.04 2.10 12.64
CA CYS A 215 -3.74 1.69 13.19
C CYS A 215 -3.54 0.15 13.22
N TRP A 216 -4.22 -0.61 12.34
CA TRP A 216 -4.20 -2.08 12.32
C TRP A 216 -3.58 -2.69 11.07
N LYS A 217 -3.39 -1.93 9.97
CA LYS A 217 -2.84 -2.46 8.71
C LYS A 217 -1.84 -1.55 8.02
N MET A 218 -0.58 -1.93 8.09
CA MET A 218 0.49 -1.49 7.19
C MET A 218 0.54 -2.45 6.00
N VAL A 219 0.69 -1.92 4.77
CA VAL A 219 0.92 -2.75 3.58
C VAL A 219 2.33 -2.55 3.09
N CYS A 220 3.08 -3.65 3.04
CA CYS A 220 4.44 -3.68 2.53
C CYS A 220 4.46 -4.37 1.17
N VAL A 221 5.10 -3.73 0.20
CA VAL A 221 5.16 -4.22 -1.18
C VAL A 221 6.60 -4.32 -1.64
N ALA A 222 6.95 -5.43 -2.29
CA ALA A 222 8.26 -5.52 -2.94
C ALA A 222 8.27 -4.68 -4.23
N SER A 223 9.13 -3.68 -4.30
CA SER A 223 9.28 -2.77 -5.46
C SER A 223 10.27 -3.28 -6.51
N ASP A 224 11.08 -4.28 -6.18
CA ASP A 224 12.13 -4.77 -7.09
C ASP A 224 11.53 -5.69 -8.17
N VAL A 225 11.36 -5.15 -9.37
CA VAL A 225 10.86 -5.84 -10.58
C VAL A 225 11.66 -7.09 -10.95
N THR A 226 12.92 -7.19 -10.49
CA THR A 226 13.80 -8.32 -10.80
C THR A 226 13.63 -9.47 -9.81
N ARG A 227 12.96 -9.22 -8.68
CA ARG A 227 12.75 -10.21 -7.62
C ARG A 227 11.43 -10.92 -7.83
N ILE A 228 11.42 -12.19 -7.42
CA ILE A 228 10.23 -13.03 -7.45
C ILE A 228 9.03 -12.42 -6.71
N ASN A 229 9.28 -11.60 -5.68
CA ASN A 229 8.27 -10.99 -4.80
C ASN A 229 7.61 -9.74 -5.39
N TYR A 230 8.01 -9.28 -6.58
CA TYR A 230 7.55 -8.02 -7.14
C TYR A 230 6.02 -7.86 -7.08
N GLY A 231 5.58 -6.73 -6.54
CA GLY A 231 4.17 -6.39 -6.41
C GLY A 231 3.38 -7.23 -5.41
N GLN A 232 4.01 -8.14 -4.65
CA GLN A 232 3.34 -8.88 -3.58
C GLN A 232 3.08 -7.96 -2.40
N MET A 233 1.81 -7.94 -1.95
CA MET A 233 1.39 -7.17 -0.78
C MET A 233 1.39 -8.03 0.47
N TRP A 234 2.03 -7.52 1.51
CA TRP A 234 2.07 -8.13 2.84
C TRP A 234 1.43 -7.20 3.85
N HIS A 235 0.55 -7.75 4.67
CA HIS A 235 -0.10 -7.01 5.73
C HIS A 235 0.65 -7.21 7.05
N HIS A 236 1.03 -6.11 7.68
CA HIS A 236 1.66 -6.12 9.00
C HIS A 236 0.98 -5.12 9.94
N LYS A 237 1.16 -5.31 11.25
CA LYS A 237 0.76 -4.31 12.24
C LYS A 237 1.88 -3.29 12.41
N TRP A 238 1.53 -2.02 12.54
CA TRP A 238 2.48 -0.95 12.79
C TRP A 238 3.19 -1.17 14.13
N LEU A 239 4.44 -0.74 14.25
CA LEU A 239 5.09 -0.63 15.55
C LEU A 239 4.33 0.37 16.44
N MET A 240 4.25 0.09 17.73
CA MET A 240 3.54 0.97 18.67
C MET A 240 4.16 2.38 18.67
N GLY A 241 3.33 3.41 18.62
CA GLY A 241 3.74 4.82 18.46
C GLY A 241 4.03 5.26 17.03
N SER A 242 3.86 4.39 16.03
CA SER A 242 3.85 4.83 14.64
C SER A 242 2.73 5.87 14.39
N PRO A 243 2.91 6.81 13.46
CA PRO A 243 1.84 7.75 13.10
C PRO A 243 0.61 7.02 12.54
N CYS A 244 -0.57 7.29 13.08
CA CYS A 244 -1.86 6.92 12.48
C CYS A 244 -2.90 8.01 12.83
N GLY A 245 -4.12 7.90 12.31
CA GLY A 245 -5.17 8.89 12.56
C GLY A 245 -5.11 10.11 11.64
N HIS A 246 -6.13 10.98 11.76
CA HIS A 246 -6.31 12.17 10.92
C HIS A 246 -5.24 13.24 11.16
N GLU A 247 -4.67 13.31 12.36
CA GLU A 247 -3.64 14.29 12.70
C GLU A 247 -2.20 13.74 12.54
N LYS A 248 -2.02 12.44 12.24
CA LYS A 248 -0.71 11.78 12.09
C LYS A 248 0.25 12.05 13.27
N ARG A 249 -0.26 12.20 14.50
CA ARG A 249 0.51 12.60 15.71
C ARG A 249 1.08 11.42 16.52
N GLY A 250 1.38 10.30 15.88
CA GLY A 250 1.98 9.13 16.57
C GLY A 250 1.00 8.31 17.42
N GLU A 251 -0.30 8.35 17.12
CA GLU A 251 -1.37 7.76 17.94
C GLU A 251 -1.57 6.24 17.76
N CYS A 252 -0.59 5.48 17.24
CA CYS A 252 -0.57 4.01 17.40
C CYS A 252 -0.25 3.62 18.86
N ALA A 253 -0.77 4.37 19.83
CA ALA A 253 -0.86 4.01 21.21
C ALA A 253 -2.35 3.97 21.50
N SER A 254 -2.88 2.86 22.02
CA SER A 254 -4.20 2.91 22.64
C SER A 254 -4.11 3.80 23.88
N LEU A 255 -4.04 5.12 23.71
CA LEU A 255 -4.29 6.10 24.74
C LEU A 255 -5.81 6.20 24.82
N GLY A 256 -6.42 5.22 25.50
CA GLY A 256 -7.81 5.31 25.91
C GLY A 256 -8.06 6.67 26.56
N ASN A 257 -9.23 7.23 26.28
CA ASN A 257 -9.62 8.64 26.47
C ASN A 257 -9.45 9.24 27.88
N GLU A 258 -8.99 8.51 28.88
CA GLU A 258 -8.76 9.05 30.23
C GLU A 258 -7.52 8.44 30.88
N THR A 259 -6.35 8.92 30.45
CA THR A 259 -5.36 9.50 31.37
C THR A 259 -4.61 10.55 30.57
N SER A 260 -4.81 11.82 30.94
CA SER A 260 -3.82 12.86 30.70
C SER A 260 -2.53 12.48 31.43
N ALA A 261 -1.74 11.56 30.87
CA ALA A 261 -0.32 11.85 30.76
C ALA A 261 -0.29 13.17 30.02
N ASP A 262 -0.19 14.25 30.79
CA ASP A 262 -0.54 15.62 30.43
C ASP A 262 -0.22 15.85 28.94
N VAL A 263 -1.23 15.75 28.07
CA VAL A 263 -1.02 15.75 26.61
C VAL A 263 -0.28 17.03 26.22
N ASN A 264 -0.45 18.08 27.01
CA ASN A 264 0.29 19.33 26.94
C ASN A 264 1.79 19.18 27.26
N LYS A 265 2.18 18.32 28.19
CA LYS A 265 3.58 18.01 28.54
C LYS A 265 4.25 17.09 27.50
N ILE A 266 3.47 16.19 26.87
CA ILE A 266 3.94 15.41 25.70
C ILE A 266 4.05 16.32 24.46
N ARG A 267 3.09 17.23 24.24
CA ARG A 267 3.14 18.25 23.18
C ARG A 267 4.33 19.20 23.33
N GLN A 268 4.74 19.54 24.55
CA GLN A 268 5.96 20.33 24.79
C GLN A 268 7.25 19.60 24.42
N LEU A 269 7.21 18.26 24.35
CA LEU A 269 8.31 17.41 23.85
C LEU A 269 8.12 17.01 22.38
N ALA A 270 7.03 17.48 21.75
CA ALA A 270 6.70 17.14 20.38
C ALA A 270 7.63 17.86 19.40
N VAL A 271 8.23 17.08 18.52
CA VAL A 271 8.98 17.55 17.36
C VAL A 271 8.20 17.08 16.14
N ASP A 272 7.63 18.02 15.41
CA ASP A 272 6.97 17.72 14.15
C ASP A 272 8.01 17.27 13.11
N GLY A 273 7.60 16.32 12.27
CA GLY A 273 8.44 15.76 11.23
C GLY A 273 8.67 16.76 10.12
N GLY A 274 9.93 16.89 9.69
CA GLY A 274 10.29 17.67 8.52
C GLY A 274 10.80 16.80 7.38
N TRP A 275 10.46 17.18 6.15
CA TRP A 275 10.94 16.48 4.97
C TRP A 275 12.46 16.64 4.83
N GLY A 276 13.15 15.52 4.68
CA GLY A 276 14.52 15.49 4.18
C GLY A 276 14.57 15.87 2.70
N SER A 277 15.79 15.97 2.19
CA SER A 277 16.02 16.24 0.76
C SER A 277 15.42 15.13 -0.12
N TRP A 278 14.95 15.53 -1.29
CA TRP A 278 14.62 14.61 -2.36
C TRP A 278 15.85 13.80 -2.78
N SER A 279 15.65 12.51 -3.04
CA SER A 279 16.64 11.67 -3.68
C SER A 279 16.87 12.12 -5.12
N GLU A 280 17.97 11.66 -5.72
CA GLU A 280 18.05 11.66 -7.18
C GLU A 280 16.89 10.87 -7.78
N PHE A 281 16.46 11.28 -8.96
CA PHE A 281 15.46 10.51 -9.71
C PHE A 281 16.04 9.15 -10.09
N SER A 282 15.21 8.12 -9.97
CA SER A 282 15.52 6.80 -10.50
C SER A 282 15.81 6.87 -12.01
N PRO A 283 16.47 5.85 -12.58
CA PRO A 283 16.40 5.61 -14.02
C PRO A 283 14.94 5.52 -14.49
N CYS A 284 14.72 5.75 -15.78
CA CYS A 284 13.40 5.56 -16.39
C CYS A 284 13.05 4.07 -16.35
N HIS A 285 11.94 3.75 -15.69
CA HIS A 285 11.39 2.41 -15.58
C HIS A 285 9.97 2.37 -16.14
N GLY A 286 9.60 1.25 -16.75
CA GLY A 286 8.27 1.02 -17.29
C GLY A 286 8.30 0.06 -18.48
N ASN A 287 7.11 -0.31 -18.96
CA ASN A 287 6.93 -1.28 -20.03
C ASN A 287 6.12 -0.67 -21.18
N PHE A 288 6.17 -1.32 -22.34
CA PHE A 288 5.31 -0.98 -23.49
C PHE A 288 5.41 0.48 -23.96
N GLY A 289 6.59 1.09 -23.83
CA GLY A 289 6.88 2.45 -24.34
C GLY A 289 6.46 3.60 -23.42
N VAL A 290 5.94 3.30 -22.24
CA VAL A 290 5.61 4.30 -21.20
C VAL A 290 6.52 4.06 -20.01
N THR A 291 7.31 5.07 -19.65
CA THR A 291 8.26 4.97 -18.54
C THR A 291 8.20 6.21 -17.66
N VAL A 292 8.44 6.01 -16.36
CA VAL A 292 8.50 7.07 -15.35
C VAL A 292 9.82 6.98 -14.61
N ARG A 293 10.26 8.13 -14.08
CA ARG A 293 11.32 8.21 -13.08
C ARG A 293 10.75 8.76 -11.78
N VAL A 294 11.20 8.21 -10.65
CA VAL A 294 10.67 8.52 -9.32
C VAL A 294 11.77 9.06 -8.43
N SER A 295 11.49 10.13 -7.70
CA SER A 295 12.29 10.63 -6.59
C SER A 295 11.50 10.47 -5.30
N SER A 296 12.18 10.15 -4.20
CA SER A 296 11.58 9.99 -2.88
C SER A 296 12.28 10.85 -1.85
N ARG A 297 11.58 11.20 -0.78
CA ARG A 297 12.15 11.90 0.38
C ARG A 297 11.66 11.24 1.65
N LYS A 298 12.40 11.35 2.74
CA LYS A 298 12.02 10.76 4.03
C LYS A 298 11.59 11.84 5.00
N CYS A 299 10.63 11.53 5.86
CA CYS A 299 10.26 12.42 6.96
C CYS A 299 11.24 12.28 8.12
N ASN A 300 12.43 12.86 7.99
CA ASN A 300 13.56 12.63 8.90
C ASN A 300 14.37 13.90 9.21
N ASN A 301 13.91 15.09 8.82
CA ASN A 301 14.63 16.34 9.00
C ASN A 301 13.74 17.44 9.63
N PRO A 302 13.40 17.35 10.93
CA PRO A 302 13.78 16.28 11.87
C PRO A 302 12.83 15.07 11.80
N THR A 303 13.26 13.92 12.32
CA THR A 303 12.36 12.77 12.53
C THR A 303 11.30 13.12 13.56
N PRO A 304 10.00 12.89 13.28
CA PRO A 304 8.93 13.24 14.20
C PRO A 304 9.05 12.49 15.54
N LYS A 305 8.88 13.21 16.65
CA LYS A 305 8.84 12.65 18.02
C LYS A 305 7.61 13.21 18.71
N TYR A 306 6.60 12.39 19.02
CA TYR A 306 5.34 12.86 19.62
C TYR A 306 4.61 13.99 18.85
N GLY A 307 5.03 14.29 17.61
CA GLY A 307 4.50 15.36 16.76
C GLY A 307 3.92 14.80 15.46
N ALA A 308 3.45 15.69 14.59
CA ALA A 308 2.86 15.32 13.31
C ALA A 308 3.90 14.72 12.36
N PHE A 309 3.51 13.71 11.58
CA PHE A 309 4.28 13.29 10.41
C PHE A 309 4.22 14.34 9.31
N CYS A 310 5.18 14.32 8.39
CA CYS A 310 5.32 15.32 7.35
C CYS A 310 4.06 15.44 6.48
N GLU A 311 3.67 16.68 6.19
CA GLU A 311 2.56 17.01 5.30
C GLU A 311 3.01 17.10 3.84
N GLY A 312 2.18 16.58 2.93
CA GLY A 312 2.51 16.45 1.50
C GLY A 312 3.00 15.06 1.12
N LEU A 313 3.50 14.92 -0.12
CA LEU A 313 3.85 13.64 -0.70
C LEU A 313 5.29 13.21 -0.40
N GLU A 314 5.46 11.91 -0.21
CA GLU A 314 6.76 11.24 -0.03
C GLU A 314 7.51 11.01 -1.36
N TYR A 315 6.76 10.97 -2.47
CA TYR A 315 7.27 10.67 -3.80
C TYR A 315 6.92 11.78 -4.79
N SER A 316 7.79 11.99 -5.76
CA SER A 316 7.58 12.83 -6.95
C SER A 316 7.95 12.01 -8.17
N ALA A 317 7.15 12.11 -9.24
CA ALA A 317 7.39 11.34 -10.46
C ALA A 317 7.28 12.19 -11.71
N GLU A 318 8.03 11.80 -12.72
CA GLU A 318 8.03 12.44 -14.03
C GLU A 318 7.98 11.37 -15.13
N LEU A 319 7.17 11.61 -16.17
CA LEU A 319 7.18 10.82 -17.39
C LEU A 319 8.49 11.06 -18.13
N CYS A 320 9.12 9.97 -18.53
CA CYS A 320 10.33 10.07 -19.31
C CYS A 320 10.02 10.41 -20.77
N PRO A 321 10.87 11.22 -21.43
CA PRO A 321 10.77 11.46 -22.86
C PRO A 321 10.79 10.13 -23.63
N SER A 322 9.82 9.92 -24.52
CA SER A 322 9.83 8.74 -25.39
C SER A 322 10.88 8.97 -26.47
N ASN A 323 12.00 8.27 -26.39
CA ASN A 323 13.07 8.31 -27.40
C ASN A 323 12.78 7.40 -28.61
N THR A 324 11.53 7.03 -28.87
CA THR A 324 11.21 6.04 -29.91
C THR A 324 10.26 6.60 -30.96
N SER A 325 10.70 6.56 -32.22
CA SER A 325 9.92 6.75 -33.44
C SER A 325 8.94 5.60 -33.74
N HIS A 326 8.56 4.81 -32.73
CA HIS A 326 7.61 3.70 -32.85
C HIS A 326 6.33 4.02 -32.06
N GLU A 327 5.19 3.65 -32.65
CA GLU A 327 3.84 3.85 -32.13
C GLU A 327 3.73 3.51 -30.64
N ARG A 328 3.41 4.52 -29.82
CA ARG A 328 2.92 4.27 -28.46
C ARG A 328 1.66 3.41 -28.59
N LEU A 329 1.69 2.20 -28.02
CA LEU A 329 0.45 1.43 -27.81
C LEU A 329 -0.52 2.32 -27.02
N GLN A 330 -1.80 2.33 -27.41
CA GLN A 330 -2.80 3.07 -26.64
C GLN A 330 -2.97 2.45 -25.26
N ASP A 331 -3.33 3.27 -24.26
CA ASP A 331 -3.48 2.82 -22.87
C ASP A 331 -4.41 1.60 -22.74
N ARG A 332 -5.44 1.51 -23.60
CA ARG A 332 -6.37 0.36 -23.70
C ARG A 332 -5.69 -0.98 -24.00
N ASP A 333 -4.59 -0.94 -24.74
CA ASP A 333 -3.84 -2.13 -25.19
C ASP A 333 -2.70 -2.47 -24.23
N ILE A 334 -2.17 -1.46 -23.50
CA ILE A 334 -1.10 -1.64 -22.51
C ILE A 334 -1.63 -2.37 -21.27
N VAL A 335 -2.80 -1.96 -20.76
CA VAL A 335 -3.34 -2.46 -19.49
C VAL A 335 -3.52 -3.99 -19.46
N PRO A 336 -4.15 -4.63 -20.46
CA PRO A 336 -4.30 -6.09 -20.47
C PRO A 336 -2.96 -6.83 -20.52
N ARG A 337 -1.98 -6.30 -21.27
CA ARG A 337 -0.65 -6.90 -21.40
C ARG A 337 0.13 -6.87 -20.09
N ILE A 338 0.06 -5.75 -19.37
CA ILE A 338 0.67 -5.63 -18.05
C ILE A 338 0.03 -6.61 -17.06
N ALA A 339 -1.30 -6.71 -17.05
CA ALA A 339 -1.99 -7.64 -16.18
C ALA A 339 -1.61 -9.10 -16.46
N GLU A 340 -1.49 -9.49 -17.73
CA GLU A 340 -1.02 -10.82 -18.14
C GLU A 340 0.45 -11.07 -17.79
N GLN A 341 1.32 -10.06 -17.93
CA GLN A 341 2.73 -10.15 -17.52
C GLN A 341 2.85 -10.43 -16.02
N VAL A 342 2.14 -9.67 -15.18
CA VAL A 342 2.13 -9.86 -13.73
C VAL A 342 1.61 -11.25 -13.37
N CYS A 343 0.47 -11.66 -13.95
CA CYS A 343 -0.15 -12.93 -13.61
C CYS A 343 0.59 -14.16 -14.15
N SER A 344 1.31 -14.02 -15.26
CA SER A 344 2.21 -15.06 -15.77
C SER A 344 3.37 -15.28 -14.81
N ALA A 345 3.98 -14.20 -14.30
CA ALA A 345 5.02 -14.30 -13.28
C ALA A 345 4.52 -14.97 -11.99
N VAL A 346 3.28 -14.69 -11.57
CA VAL A 346 2.65 -15.35 -10.41
C VAL A 346 2.46 -16.85 -10.65
N ARG A 347 1.96 -17.25 -11.82
CA ARG A 347 1.78 -18.67 -12.18
C ARG A 347 3.11 -19.41 -12.18
N ASP A 348 4.12 -18.84 -12.83
CA ASP A 348 5.43 -19.48 -13.02
C ASP A 348 6.19 -19.62 -11.69
N ARG A 349 5.95 -18.70 -10.74
CA ARG A 349 6.50 -18.75 -9.38
C ARG A 349 5.97 -19.90 -8.52
N TRP A 350 4.72 -20.30 -8.72
CA TRP A 350 4.08 -21.37 -7.94
C TRP A 350 3.71 -22.53 -8.87
N PRO A 351 4.69 -23.38 -9.25
CA PRO A 351 4.42 -24.56 -10.08
C PRO A 351 3.38 -25.44 -9.40
N GLY A 352 2.25 -25.67 -10.06
CA GLY A 352 1.10 -26.40 -9.49
C GLY A 352 0.01 -25.53 -8.87
N SER A 353 0.17 -24.19 -8.86
CA SER A 353 -0.91 -23.28 -8.53
C SER A 353 -2.02 -23.34 -9.57
N HIS A 354 -3.27 -23.11 -9.13
CA HIS A 354 -4.42 -23.03 -10.03
C HIS A 354 -4.46 -21.73 -10.84
N TYR A 355 -3.35 -21.02 -11.10
CA TYR A 355 -3.36 -19.75 -11.84
C TYR A 355 -3.26 -19.96 -13.36
N SER A 356 -4.03 -19.19 -14.14
CA SER A 356 -4.04 -19.28 -15.61
C SER A 356 -2.90 -18.50 -16.28
N GLY A 357 -2.32 -17.52 -15.58
CA GLY A 357 -1.39 -16.54 -16.16
C GLY A 357 -2.08 -15.29 -16.74
N LYS A 358 -3.42 -15.32 -16.89
CA LYS A 358 -4.20 -14.15 -17.33
C LYS A 358 -4.66 -13.35 -16.12
N GLY A 359 -4.92 -12.05 -16.33
CA GLY A 359 -5.42 -11.17 -15.27
C GLY A 359 -6.10 -9.93 -15.80
N ARG A 360 -6.54 -9.09 -14.86
CA ARG A 360 -7.09 -7.75 -15.13
C ARG A 360 -6.70 -6.79 -14.01
N MET A 361 -6.71 -5.49 -14.30
CA MET A 361 -6.67 -4.48 -13.25
C MET A 361 -7.92 -4.61 -12.35
N ALA A 362 -7.77 -4.30 -11.07
CA ALA A 362 -8.87 -4.30 -10.12
C ALA A 362 -9.81 -3.12 -10.42
N TYR A 363 -11.06 -3.44 -10.77
CA TYR A 363 -12.10 -2.44 -11.00
C TYR A 363 -12.79 -2.10 -9.69
N HIS A 364 -12.44 -0.97 -9.08
CA HIS A 364 -13.20 -0.37 -7.98
C HIS A 364 -13.11 1.15 -8.06
N THR A 365 -14.16 1.84 -7.60
CA THR A 365 -14.24 3.29 -7.52
C THR A 365 -13.27 3.81 -6.44
N GLY A 366 -12.30 4.63 -6.85
CA GLY A 366 -11.31 5.30 -5.98
C GLY A 366 -9.87 4.83 -6.15
N ASP A 367 -8.92 5.73 -5.88
CA ASP A 367 -7.45 5.60 -6.09
C ASP A 367 -6.79 4.34 -5.54
N LEU A 368 -7.41 3.70 -4.54
CA LEU A 368 -6.79 2.66 -3.72
C LEU A 368 -6.52 1.37 -4.48
N TYR A 369 -7.24 1.10 -5.56
CA TYR A 369 -7.20 -0.19 -6.25
C TYR A 369 -6.86 -0.08 -7.75
N SER A 370 -6.81 1.14 -8.29
CA SER A 370 -6.55 1.40 -9.71
C SER A 370 -5.17 0.97 -10.20
N CYS A 371 -4.25 0.65 -9.28
CA CYS A 371 -2.90 0.13 -9.55
C CYS A 371 -2.67 -1.30 -9.07
N GLN A 372 -3.76 -2.08 -8.92
CA GLN A 372 -3.70 -3.48 -8.51
C GLN A 372 -4.19 -4.39 -9.64
N VAL A 373 -3.55 -5.54 -9.77
CA VAL A 373 -3.88 -6.62 -10.72
C VAL A 373 -4.50 -7.77 -9.94
N ARG A 374 -5.58 -8.35 -10.48
CA ARG A 374 -6.16 -9.62 -10.04
C ARG A 374 -5.93 -10.67 -11.11
N CYS A 375 -5.48 -11.85 -10.69
CA CYS A 375 -5.18 -12.95 -11.60
C CYS A 375 -6.35 -13.91 -11.68
N TYR A 376 -6.54 -14.52 -12.84
CA TYR A 376 -7.54 -15.57 -13.01
C TYR A 376 -6.95 -16.91 -12.61
N TYR A 377 -7.70 -17.68 -11.82
CA TYR A 377 -7.48 -19.10 -11.69
C TYR A 377 -7.74 -19.81 -13.04
N ALA A 378 -7.23 -21.02 -13.20
CA ALA A 378 -7.44 -21.90 -14.36
C ALA A 378 -8.93 -22.29 -14.51
N SER A 379 -9.70 -22.22 -13.42
CA SER A 379 -11.16 -22.33 -13.43
C SER A 379 -11.87 -21.13 -14.08
N GLY A 380 -11.16 -20.02 -14.32
CA GLY A 380 -11.71 -18.75 -14.80
C GLY A 380 -12.16 -17.79 -13.70
N GLU A 381 -12.16 -18.23 -12.43
CA GLU A 381 -12.48 -17.38 -11.28
C GLU A 381 -11.38 -16.34 -11.02
N VAL A 382 -11.75 -15.18 -10.48
CA VAL A 382 -10.81 -14.10 -10.15
C VAL A 382 -10.24 -14.31 -8.75
N SER A 383 -8.91 -14.21 -8.61
CA SER A 383 -8.23 -14.32 -7.32
C SER A 383 -8.71 -13.32 -6.29
N THR A 384 -8.80 -13.75 -5.05
CA THR A 384 -8.91 -12.87 -3.89
C THR A 384 -7.64 -12.04 -3.71
N ASP A 385 -6.50 -12.67 -3.98
CA ASP A 385 -5.18 -12.05 -3.98
C ASP A 385 -5.09 -10.93 -5.02
N ARG A 386 -4.31 -9.92 -4.67
CA ARG A 386 -4.07 -8.74 -5.48
C ARG A 386 -2.56 -8.50 -5.55
N TYR A 387 -2.11 -8.07 -6.71
CA TYR A 387 -0.71 -7.81 -7.01
C TYR A 387 -0.56 -6.37 -7.47
N MET A 388 0.59 -5.75 -7.24
CA MET A 388 0.82 -4.37 -7.69
C MET A 388 1.14 -4.34 -9.18
N ALA A 389 0.50 -3.42 -9.90
CA ALA A 389 0.90 -3.11 -11.25
C ALA A 389 2.23 -2.34 -11.24
N PRO A 390 3.08 -2.52 -12.26
CA PRO A 390 4.30 -1.76 -12.38
C PRO A 390 4.11 -0.24 -12.46
N ASP A 391 5.13 0.49 -12.04
CA ASP A 391 5.19 1.92 -12.29
C ASP A 391 5.06 2.22 -13.80
N ALA A 392 4.48 3.37 -14.12
CA ALA A 392 4.07 3.77 -15.47
C ALA A 392 2.86 3.00 -16.06
N THR A 393 2.29 2.02 -15.36
CA THR A 393 1.05 1.36 -15.83
C THR A 393 -0.09 2.37 -15.95
N PRO A 394 -0.79 2.45 -17.09
CA PRO A 394 -2.01 3.25 -17.17
C PRO A 394 -3.03 2.76 -16.16
N CYS A 395 -3.56 3.69 -15.37
CA CYS A 395 -4.55 3.40 -14.34
C CYS A 395 -5.80 4.25 -14.56
N ASN A 396 -6.92 3.76 -14.04
CA ASN A 396 -8.20 4.43 -14.21
C ASN A 396 -8.61 5.11 -12.91
N ASP A 397 -8.79 6.42 -12.93
CA ASP A 397 -9.71 7.07 -12.01
C ASP A 397 -11.05 7.24 -12.75
N TYR A 398 -12.08 6.52 -12.29
CA TYR A 398 -13.35 6.36 -13.02
C TYR A 398 -14.15 7.68 -13.08
N LEU A 399 -13.75 8.69 -12.30
CA LEU A 399 -14.55 9.90 -12.11
C LEU A 399 -14.41 10.96 -13.21
N ASP A 400 -13.44 10.89 -14.13
CA ASP A 400 -13.22 12.02 -15.07
C ASP A 400 -12.47 11.67 -16.37
N ARG A 401 -12.46 10.40 -16.78
CA ARG A 401 -11.54 9.94 -17.85
C ARG A 401 -11.80 10.54 -19.24
N PHE A 402 -13.03 11.01 -19.53
CA PHE A 402 -13.37 11.54 -20.86
C PHE A 402 -13.09 13.04 -21.02
N ASP A 403 -13.09 13.83 -19.95
CA ASP A 403 -12.83 15.29 -20.03
C ASP A 403 -11.34 15.64 -19.87
N ARG A 404 -10.53 14.77 -19.28
CA ARG A 404 -9.14 15.10 -18.87
C ARG A 404 -8.05 14.73 -19.87
N GLU A 405 -8.30 13.82 -20.81
CA GLU A 405 -7.33 13.53 -21.89
C GLU A 405 -7.16 14.73 -22.83
N GLU A 406 -8.22 15.50 -23.07
CA GLU A 406 -8.20 16.73 -23.86
C GLU A 406 -7.31 17.80 -23.21
N LEU A 407 -7.34 17.88 -21.88
CA LEU A 407 -6.46 18.70 -21.04
C LEU A 407 -5.02 18.17 -20.98
N GLY A 408 -4.71 17.05 -21.65
CA GLY A 408 -3.38 16.44 -21.65
C GLY A 408 -2.98 15.82 -20.30
N ILE A 409 -3.95 15.56 -19.41
CA ILE A 409 -3.72 14.87 -18.15
C ILE A 409 -3.73 13.37 -18.39
N THR A 410 -2.70 12.67 -17.92
CA THR A 410 -2.61 11.20 -17.99
C THR A 410 -2.47 10.59 -16.61
N PHE A 411 -3.00 9.38 -16.43
CA PHE A 411 -2.98 8.70 -15.14
C PHE A 411 -2.07 7.49 -15.18
N ARG A 412 -1.08 7.43 -14.27
CA ARG A 412 -0.10 6.34 -14.21
C ARG A 412 0.10 5.85 -12.79
N CYS A 413 0.36 4.55 -12.66
CA CYS A 413 0.79 3.97 -11.40
C CYS A 413 2.17 4.48 -11.04
N VAL A 414 2.29 4.96 -9.80
CA VAL A 414 3.55 5.35 -9.18
C VAL A 414 3.51 4.86 -7.75
N THR A 415 4.43 3.98 -7.36
CA THR A 415 4.51 3.42 -6.00
C THR A 415 3.18 2.83 -5.53
N GLY A 416 2.45 2.19 -6.44
CA GLY A 416 1.17 1.52 -6.15
C GLY A 416 -0.07 2.41 -6.06
N LYS A 417 0.06 3.71 -6.28
CA LYS A 417 -1.08 4.65 -6.36
C LYS A 417 -1.25 5.16 -7.79
N CYS A 418 -2.50 5.39 -8.18
CA CYS A 418 -2.81 6.02 -9.45
C CYS A 418 -2.61 7.53 -9.32
N ARG A 419 -1.71 8.11 -10.12
CA ARG A 419 -1.34 9.52 -10.04
C ARG A 419 -1.63 10.22 -11.35
N ALA A 420 -2.12 11.46 -11.25
CA ALA A 420 -2.33 12.34 -12.39
C ALA A 420 -0.99 13.01 -12.78
N PHE A 421 -0.71 13.03 -14.07
CA PHE A 421 0.41 13.72 -14.69
C PHE A 421 -0.14 14.76 -15.64
N GLY A 422 0.29 16.02 -15.50
CA GLY A 422 -0.09 17.08 -16.43
C GLY A 422 0.55 16.90 -17.79
N CYS A 423 0.23 17.83 -18.70
CA CYS A 423 0.75 17.81 -20.07
C CYS A 423 2.27 18.04 -20.17
N ASP A 424 2.89 18.53 -19.08
CA ASP A 424 4.34 18.69 -18.96
C ASP A 424 5.05 17.41 -18.48
N GLY A 425 4.27 16.35 -18.25
CA GLY A 425 4.76 15.05 -17.82
C GLY A 425 5.14 14.98 -16.35
N ARG A 426 4.76 15.94 -15.51
CA ARG A 426 5.00 15.90 -14.06
C ARG A 426 3.72 15.58 -13.29
N THR A 427 3.86 14.97 -12.12
CA THR A 427 2.70 14.72 -11.26
C THR A 427 2.03 16.03 -10.83
N VAL A 428 0.71 16.12 -11.00
CA VAL A 428 -0.12 17.30 -10.67
C VAL A 428 0.15 17.77 -9.24
N GLU A 429 0.18 16.82 -8.31
CA GLU A 429 0.34 17.03 -6.86
C GLU A 429 1.71 17.61 -6.44
N THR A 430 2.70 17.65 -7.32
CA THR A 430 4.04 18.22 -7.06
C THR A 430 4.37 19.42 -7.96
N GLY A 431 3.35 20.06 -8.55
CA GLY A 431 3.49 21.25 -9.39
C GLY A 431 3.40 20.98 -10.89
N GLY A 432 2.92 19.78 -11.28
CA GLY A 432 2.61 19.41 -12.66
C GLY A 432 1.16 19.71 -13.08
N GLU A 433 0.47 20.66 -12.46
CA GLU A 433 -0.93 21.01 -12.75
C GLU A 433 -1.15 21.66 -14.13
N LYS A 434 -0.18 21.55 -15.05
CA LYS A 434 -0.29 22.14 -16.37
C LYS A 434 -1.24 21.31 -17.21
N GLU A 435 -2.28 21.98 -17.67
CA GLU A 435 -3.24 21.46 -18.63
C GLU A 435 -2.95 22.05 -20.01
N ARG A 436 -3.41 21.38 -21.06
CA ARG A 436 -3.45 21.94 -22.40
C ARG A 436 -4.57 22.97 -22.47
N ASP A 437 -4.29 24.08 -23.15
CA ASP A 437 -5.33 25.01 -23.56
C ASP A 437 -6.14 24.45 -24.74
N ALA A 438 -7.18 25.17 -25.17
CA ALA A 438 -8.00 24.80 -26.35
C ALA A 438 -7.19 24.71 -27.66
N CYS A 439 -6.00 25.30 -27.70
CA CYS A 439 -5.06 25.22 -28.80
C CYS A 439 -4.15 23.99 -28.75
N GLY A 440 -4.30 23.14 -27.72
CA GLY A 440 -3.48 21.98 -27.46
C GLY A 440 -2.08 22.32 -26.91
N VAL A 441 -1.83 23.56 -26.51
CA VAL A 441 -0.54 24.01 -25.96
C VAL A 441 -0.52 23.81 -24.46
N CYS A 442 0.51 23.12 -23.97
CA CYS A 442 0.67 22.82 -22.55
C CYS A 442 0.96 24.08 -21.72
N GLY A 443 0.07 24.44 -20.81
CA GLY A 443 0.12 25.69 -20.04
C GLY A 443 -0.04 26.93 -20.92
N GLY A 444 -0.69 26.80 -22.08
CA GLY A 444 -1.00 27.91 -22.97
C GLY A 444 -2.15 28.77 -22.44
N ASP A 445 -2.36 29.92 -23.08
CA ASP A 445 -3.38 30.90 -22.73
C ASP A 445 -4.57 30.93 -23.71
N GLY A 446 -4.61 29.99 -24.66
CA GLY A 446 -5.66 29.88 -25.68
C GLY A 446 -5.50 30.85 -26.85
N THR A 447 -4.39 31.59 -26.96
CA THR A 447 -4.22 32.62 -28.00
C THR A 447 -3.44 32.15 -29.23
N SER A 448 -2.83 30.96 -29.20
CA SER A 448 -1.97 30.46 -30.27
C SER A 448 -2.72 29.81 -31.45
N CYS A 449 -4.04 29.68 -31.36
CA CYS A 449 -4.89 29.08 -32.38
C CYS A 449 -6.10 29.97 -32.68
N ILE A 450 -6.83 29.61 -33.74
CA ILE A 450 -8.04 30.33 -34.17
C ILE A 450 -9.24 29.43 -33.89
N HIS A 451 -10.22 29.97 -33.16
CA HIS A 451 -11.51 29.30 -32.96
C HIS A 451 -12.43 29.54 -34.16
N GLY A 452 -13.11 28.49 -34.62
CA GLY A 452 -14.03 28.60 -35.76
C GLY A 452 -15.18 27.61 -35.69
N ASN A 453 -16.37 28.03 -36.11
CA ASN A 453 -17.53 27.17 -36.29
C ASN A 453 -17.83 27.05 -37.80
N LEU A 454 -17.75 25.84 -38.33
CA LEU A 454 -17.95 25.56 -39.75
C LEU A 454 -19.27 24.82 -39.97
N GLY A 455 -20.36 25.58 -40.14
CA GLY A 455 -21.64 25.04 -40.59
C GLY A 455 -21.72 25.02 -42.11
N LYS A 456 -21.74 23.84 -42.73
CA LYS A 456 -22.08 23.70 -44.16
C LYS A 456 -23.50 23.17 -44.33
N PRO A 457 -24.34 23.79 -45.19
CA PRO A 457 -25.63 23.22 -45.54
C PRO A 457 -25.44 21.89 -46.27
N ILE A 458 -26.16 20.86 -45.85
CA ILE A 458 -26.12 19.53 -46.46
C ILE A 458 -27.03 19.53 -47.71
N PRO A 459 -26.49 19.38 -48.94
CA PRO A 459 -27.31 19.36 -50.13
C PRO A 459 -28.27 18.15 -50.14
N PRO A 460 -29.54 18.33 -50.51
CA PRO A 460 -30.49 17.22 -50.60
C PRO A 460 -30.04 16.18 -51.63
N HIS A 461 -30.27 14.90 -51.33
CA HIS A 461 -30.01 13.73 -52.21
C HIS A 461 -28.55 13.45 -52.61
N SER A 462 -27.57 13.97 -51.88
CA SER A 462 -26.15 13.63 -52.12
C SER A 462 -25.77 12.28 -51.53
N LYS A 463 -25.07 11.43 -52.28
CA LYS A 463 -24.62 10.09 -51.80
C LYS A 463 -23.60 10.20 -50.66
N ARG A 464 -22.69 11.19 -50.68
CA ARG A 464 -21.72 11.56 -49.64
C ARG A 464 -21.26 13.01 -49.86
N VAL A 465 -21.05 13.78 -48.79
CA VAL A 465 -20.55 15.17 -48.86
C VAL A 465 -19.45 15.37 -47.84
N ALA A 466 -18.31 15.87 -48.26
CA ALA A 466 -17.23 16.26 -47.35
C ALA A 466 -17.61 17.57 -46.65
N LEU A 467 -17.90 17.49 -45.35
CA LEU A 467 -18.29 18.65 -44.54
C LEU A 467 -17.07 19.52 -44.23
N ILE A 468 -16.02 18.91 -43.68
CA ILE A 468 -14.78 19.57 -43.29
C ILE A 468 -13.59 18.64 -43.63
N ILE A 469 -12.48 19.24 -44.05
CA ILE A 469 -11.17 18.57 -44.06
C ILE A 469 -10.51 19.02 -42.77
N LEU A 470 -10.24 18.08 -41.86
CA LEU A 470 -9.59 18.38 -40.59
C LEU A 470 -8.12 18.74 -40.88
N PRO A 471 -7.70 20.00 -40.69
CA PRO A 471 -6.33 20.37 -40.96
C PRO A 471 -5.40 19.69 -39.94
N VAL A 472 -4.19 19.34 -40.40
CA VAL A 472 -3.16 18.80 -39.51
C VAL A 472 -2.89 19.81 -38.41
N GLY A 473 -3.00 19.37 -37.15
CA GLY A 473 -2.82 20.23 -35.98
C GLY A 473 -4.10 20.85 -35.43
N ALA A 474 -5.29 20.55 -35.97
CA ALA A 474 -6.54 20.91 -35.31
C ALA A 474 -6.71 20.16 -33.98
N THR A 475 -7.09 20.90 -32.94
CA THR A 475 -7.33 20.41 -31.57
C THR A 475 -8.73 20.79 -31.11
N ASP A 476 -9.25 20.12 -30.07
CA ASP A 476 -10.54 20.43 -29.44
C ASP A 476 -11.71 20.56 -30.44
N MET A 477 -11.97 19.47 -31.17
CA MET A 477 -12.93 19.44 -32.28
C MET A 477 -14.25 18.79 -31.88
N TYR A 478 -15.32 19.58 -31.82
CA TYR A 478 -16.68 19.10 -31.64
C TYR A 478 -17.45 19.05 -32.96
N VAL A 479 -17.98 17.87 -33.32
CA VAL A 479 -18.81 17.69 -34.53
C VAL A 479 -20.16 17.11 -34.14
N ALA A 480 -21.23 17.88 -34.36
CA ALA A 480 -22.60 17.45 -34.10
C ALA A 480 -23.49 17.55 -35.35
N LEU A 481 -24.35 16.56 -35.56
CA LEU A 481 -25.52 16.68 -36.44
C LEU A 481 -26.76 17.00 -35.60
N PRO A 482 -27.48 18.09 -35.87
CA PRO A 482 -28.74 18.36 -35.20
C PRO A 482 -29.75 17.27 -35.57
N TRP A 483 -30.22 16.52 -34.56
CA TRP A 483 -31.21 15.45 -34.76
C TRP A 483 -32.62 16.03 -34.79
N ASN A 484 -33.34 15.82 -35.89
CA ASN A 484 -34.74 16.25 -36.06
C ASN A 484 -35.71 15.07 -36.30
N GLY A 485 -35.37 13.87 -35.79
CA GLY A 485 -36.24 12.68 -35.80
C GLY A 485 -36.48 12.03 -37.19
N ALA A 486 -36.29 12.75 -38.29
CA ALA A 486 -36.59 12.29 -39.66
C ALA A 486 -35.36 12.10 -40.57
N SER A 487 -34.17 12.51 -40.15
CA SER A 487 -32.95 12.48 -40.97
C SER A 487 -32.26 11.10 -40.96
N ARG A 488 -32.10 10.48 -42.15
CA ARG A 488 -31.31 9.24 -42.35
C ARG A 488 -29.81 9.50 -42.61
N SER A 489 -29.31 10.66 -42.20
CA SER A 489 -27.94 11.11 -42.46
C SER A 489 -27.01 10.67 -41.33
N PHE A 490 -25.78 10.27 -41.66
CA PHE A 490 -24.75 9.85 -40.69
C PHE A 490 -23.41 10.55 -40.99
N ILE A 491 -22.61 10.82 -39.96
CA ILE A 491 -21.23 11.28 -40.10
C ILE A 491 -20.32 10.05 -40.27
N GLY A 492 -19.28 10.19 -41.08
CA GLY A 492 -18.14 9.26 -41.05
C GLY A 492 -16.84 9.99 -41.35
N LEU A 493 -15.75 9.46 -40.82
CA LEU A 493 -14.40 9.98 -41.03
C LEU A 493 -13.73 9.23 -42.19
N ARG A 494 -12.98 9.96 -43.02
CA ARG A 494 -12.21 9.41 -44.15
C ARG A 494 -10.82 10.06 -44.16
N CYS A 495 -9.77 9.24 -44.08
CA CYS A 495 -8.40 9.72 -44.30
C CYS A 495 -8.12 9.82 -45.81
N GLU A 496 -7.87 11.04 -46.28
CA GLU A 496 -7.71 11.33 -47.71
C GLU A 496 -6.33 10.94 -48.27
N HIS A 497 -5.30 10.88 -47.41
CA HIS A 497 -3.89 10.77 -47.84
C HIS A 497 -3.25 9.38 -47.74
N THR A 498 -3.82 8.41 -47.01
CA THR A 498 -3.19 7.08 -46.83
C THR A 498 -4.04 5.90 -47.29
N CYS A 499 -5.36 5.89 -47.03
CA CYS A 499 -6.13 4.64 -47.08
C CYS A 499 -7.38 4.67 -47.97
N GLY A 500 -8.03 5.84 -48.12
CA GLY A 500 -9.35 5.94 -48.78
C GLY A 500 -10.50 5.19 -48.07
N LEU A 501 -10.22 4.40 -47.03
CA LEU A 501 -11.18 3.66 -46.22
C LEU A 501 -12.01 4.61 -45.35
N MET A 502 -13.32 4.36 -45.26
CA MET A 502 -14.27 5.12 -44.45
C MET A 502 -14.91 4.19 -43.43
N CYS A 503 -14.75 4.52 -42.15
CA CYS A 503 -15.38 3.81 -41.05
C CYS A 503 -16.72 4.46 -40.72
N GLN A 504 -17.75 3.64 -40.47
CA GLN A 504 -19.12 4.10 -40.26
C GLN A 504 -19.49 4.13 -38.78
N ASN A 505 -20.44 5.00 -38.41
CA ASN A 505 -21.13 5.00 -37.11
C ASN A 505 -20.15 4.97 -35.91
N GLY A 506 -19.30 6.00 -35.78
CA GLY A 506 -18.38 6.13 -34.63
C GLY A 506 -17.20 5.16 -34.59
N ALA A 507 -17.03 4.30 -35.58
CA ALA A 507 -15.87 3.43 -35.66
C ALA A 507 -14.58 4.22 -35.94
N THR A 508 -13.53 3.90 -35.18
CA THR A 508 -12.18 4.48 -35.32
C THR A 508 -11.44 3.91 -36.54
N LEU A 509 -10.80 4.77 -37.33
CA LEU A 509 -9.91 4.39 -38.43
C LEU A 509 -8.45 4.41 -37.96
N ASP A 510 -7.72 3.33 -38.20
CA ASP A 510 -6.27 3.33 -38.12
C ASP A 510 -5.70 3.83 -39.47
N PRO A 511 -5.03 5.00 -39.49
CA PRO A 511 -4.53 5.60 -40.72
C PRO A 511 -3.25 4.94 -41.27
N VAL A 512 -2.62 4.06 -40.50
CA VAL A 512 -1.38 3.35 -40.87
C VAL A 512 -1.72 1.96 -41.41
N THR A 513 -2.56 1.21 -40.69
CA THR A 513 -2.95 -0.14 -41.11
C THR A 513 -4.13 -0.14 -42.07
N CYS A 514 -4.80 1.01 -42.25
CA CYS A 514 -6.00 1.16 -43.06
C CYS A 514 -7.10 0.18 -42.65
N THR A 515 -7.38 0.10 -41.35
CA THR A 515 -8.43 -0.77 -40.78
C THR A 515 -9.41 0.01 -39.91
N CYS A 516 -10.67 -0.41 -39.92
CA CYS A 516 -11.68 0.14 -39.02
C CYS A 516 -11.78 -0.71 -37.75
N THR A 517 -11.69 -0.08 -36.59
CA THR A 517 -11.96 -0.70 -35.29
C THR A 517 -13.45 -0.59 -34.99
N CYS A 518 -14.15 -1.72 -35.03
CA CYS A 518 -15.59 -1.81 -34.82
C CYS A 518 -15.93 -2.10 -33.36
N ASN A 519 -17.07 -1.60 -32.88
CA ASN A 519 -17.66 -2.04 -31.61
C ASN A 519 -18.40 -3.38 -31.76
N GLU A 520 -18.89 -3.94 -30.65
CA GLU A 520 -19.55 -5.26 -30.60
C GLU A 520 -20.85 -5.33 -31.43
N ARG A 521 -21.51 -4.18 -31.63
CA ARG A 521 -22.76 -4.03 -32.42
C ARG A 521 -22.49 -3.77 -33.90
N GLN A 522 -21.23 -3.77 -34.34
CA GLN A 522 -20.80 -3.51 -35.72
C GLN A 522 -20.16 -4.73 -36.39
N LYS A 523 -20.12 -4.75 -37.72
CA LYS A 523 -19.50 -5.82 -38.51
C LYS A 523 -18.90 -5.34 -39.83
N GLY A 524 -17.99 -6.16 -40.36
CA GLY A 524 -17.34 -5.96 -41.66
C GLY A 524 -16.24 -4.91 -41.63
N GLY A 525 -15.46 -4.83 -42.72
CA GLY A 525 -14.27 -3.97 -42.80
C GLY A 525 -14.53 -2.46 -42.78
N THR A 526 -15.78 -2.03 -42.76
CA THR A 526 -16.20 -0.61 -42.65
C THR A 526 -17.06 -0.32 -41.41
N CYS A 527 -17.24 -1.32 -40.54
CA CYS A 527 -18.03 -1.24 -39.30
C CYS A 527 -19.49 -0.82 -39.49
N ALA A 528 -20.18 -1.45 -40.45
CA ALA A 528 -21.62 -1.29 -40.59
C ALA A 528 -22.36 -1.91 -39.39
N CYS A 529 -23.50 -1.35 -38.99
CA CYS A 529 -24.29 -1.92 -37.88
C CYS A 529 -24.72 -3.36 -38.18
N ARG A 530 -24.59 -4.24 -37.18
CA ARG A 530 -25.22 -5.56 -37.22
C ARG A 530 -26.72 -5.33 -37.13
N LYS A 531 -27.50 -5.92 -38.04
CA LYS A 531 -28.95 -6.01 -37.82
C LYS A 531 -29.20 -6.80 -36.53
N PRO A 532 -30.16 -6.41 -35.69
CA PRO A 532 -31.18 -5.36 -35.86
C PRO A 532 -30.75 -3.92 -35.49
N PHE A 533 -29.53 -3.68 -35.05
CA PHE A 533 -29.06 -2.37 -34.57
C PHE A 533 -28.94 -1.31 -35.68
N GLY A 534 -29.11 -0.05 -35.30
CA GLY A 534 -29.07 1.14 -36.17
C GLY A 534 -28.82 2.43 -35.38
N GLY A 535 -28.91 3.58 -36.04
CA GLY A 535 -28.62 4.89 -35.42
C GLY A 535 -27.12 5.21 -35.24
N PRO A 536 -26.79 6.36 -34.61
CA PRO A 536 -25.41 6.74 -34.28
C PRO A 536 -24.75 5.66 -33.43
N ASP A 537 -23.54 5.26 -33.79
CA ASP A 537 -22.72 4.24 -33.11
C ASP A 537 -23.37 2.85 -32.96
N CYS A 538 -24.43 2.59 -33.75
CA CYS A 538 -25.25 1.38 -33.61
C CYS A 538 -25.87 1.23 -32.21
N SER A 539 -26.14 2.36 -31.56
CA SER A 539 -26.72 2.44 -30.21
C SER A 539 -28.24 2.22 -30.18
N GLY A 540 -28.93 2.43 -31.32
CA GLY A 540 -30.37 2.25 -31.46
C GLY A 540 -30.76 0.99 -32.22
N CYS A 541 -32.06 0.87 -32.48
CA CYS A 541 -32.65 -0.24 -33.22
C CYS A 541 -33.15 0.24 -34.58
N GLY A 542 -32.78 -0.48 -35.65
CA GLY A 542 -33.10 -0.11 -37.02
C GLY A 542 -34.52 -0.51 -37.48
N GLY A 543 -35.32 -1.12 -36.61
CA GLY A 543 -36.68 -1.59 -36.88
C GLY A 543 -37.74 -0.85 -36.06
N VAL A 544 -39.00 -0.92 -36.51
CA VAL A 544 -40.17 -0.39 -35.81
C VAL A 544 -41.05 -1.56 -35.42
N CYS A 545 -41.53 -1.61 -34.17
CA CYS A 545 -42.51 -2.61 -33.76
C CYS A 545 -43.88 -2.30 -34.35
N GLU A 546 -44.51 -3.29 -34.97
CA GLU A 546 -45.89 -3.20 -35.41
C GLU A 546 -46.84 -3.28 -34.20
N ASN A 547 -48.08 -2.78 -34.35
CA ASN A 547 -49.13 -2.82 -33.32
C ASN A 547 -48.80 -2.12 -31.99
N ALA A 548 -48.03 -1.03 -32.04
CA ALA A 548 -47.66 -0.22 -30.87
C ALA A 548 -46.82 -0.95 -29.81
N GLY A 549 -46.11 -2.02 -30.20
CA GLY A 549 -45.13 -2.67 -29.32
C GLY A 549 -43.96 -1.75 -28.95
N THR A 550 -43.34 -2.04 -27.82
CA THR A 550 -42.15 -1.33 -27.32
C THR A 550 -40.87 -2.06 -27.72
N VAL A 551 -39.88 -1.33 -28.24
CA VAL A 551 -38.57 -1.89 -28.62
C VAL A 551 -37.66 -1.94 -27.39
N ASP A 552 -37.11 -3.11 -27.07
CA ASP A 552 -35.98 -3.21 -26.13
C ASP A 552 -34.70 -2.69 -26.82
N MET A 553 -34.09 -1.63 -26.26
CA MET A 553 -32.91 -0.99 -26.87
C MET A 553 -31.59 -1.77 -26.69
N HIS A 554 -31.60 -2.85 -25.91
CA HIS A 554 -30.44 -3.70 -25.67
C HIS A 554 -30.30 -4.80 -26.73
N ASP A 555 -31.41 -5.42 -27.14
CA ASP A 555 -31.42 -6.53 -28.11
C ASP A 555 -32.29 -6.27 -29.35
N CYS A 556 -33.00 -5.15 -29.39
CA CYS A 556 -33.94 -4.74 -30.44
C CYS A 556 -35.06 -5.74 -30.68
N THR A 557 -35.52 -6.41 -29.64
CA THR A 557 -36.75 -7.20 -29.66
C THR A 557 -37.98 -6.32 -29.42
N CYS A 558 -39.13 -6.78 -29.92
CA CYS A 558 -40.42 -6.09 -29.78
C CYS A 558 -41.26 -6.78 -28.70
N HIS A 559 -41.75 -5.99 -27.74
CA HIS A 559 -42.65 -6.41 -26.67
C HIS A 559 -44.05 -5.83 -26.82
#